data_AF-V6TXA1-F1
#
_entry.id   AF-V6TXA1-F1
#
_cell.length_a   1.000
_cell.length_b   1.000
_cell.length_c   1.000
_cell.angle_alpha   90.00
_cell.angle_beta   90.00
_cell.angle_gamma   90.00
#
_symmetry.space_group_name_H-M   'P 1'
#
loop_
_entity.id
_entity.type
_entity.pdbx_description
1 polymer ?
#
loop_
_entity_poly.entity_id
_entity_poly.type
_entity_poly.pdbx_seq_one_letter_code
_entity_poly.pdbx_strand_id
1 'polypeptide(L)'
;MPYTDTTLFATKPKITQRMTKSNKPIVLDQYDLSMIRHRAGPLYPTESVSGRDDTVFNRNNIIRAQIGAERTKTWKNTIEDQRQARLKKMADREAAKEQEIRDLEQAWLEREKKKADAVQEQYRRHKELDNDYMRMFHSAKMTADCLKGLAETKQIKDERRQAELQEGIQEKETAYKLYKEEVDANAKKVLEQRAAREHVDRVNLAQVQRGQYQRDEERREKENELMEMRKVKALDEEIRRKEQEDAHKRNMTCKSILDKQVEEKKKQDNIRALEEMAAELEIQLVQQKLDERNAIHTARMKSLKEKKAAAAETAQMAVAKQIKADEERRINSMLKCEGQDVTNVRAEEARQARAAKYKKLEDEARKINEFNVADKFARKTVEEMADIEYHQKQHLEHVREAEYEKMLADEKRAEAKRMAAETLNEIAKLKLAKEKEKEFEKFCDKCAVLKDQREARDLVERCRKMAEAEEDERVRRAYAIVIRDINKRDRCISW
;
A
#
# COMPACT_ATOMS: atom_id res chain seq x y z
N MET A 1 17.50 -62.67 -29.80
CA MET A 1 17.86 -62.45 -31.22
C MET A 1 16.66 -62.75 -32.11
N PRO A 2 16.56 -62.13 -33.30
CA PRO A 2 16.75 -62.92 -34.53
C PRO A 2 17.52 -62.18 -35.65
N TYR A 3 18.58 -62.80 -36.17
CA TYR A 3 18.72 -63.34 -37.54
C TYR A 3 19.94 -64.26 -37.54
N THR A 4 19.83 -65.27 -38.38
CA THR A 4 20.62 -66.48 -38.54
C THR A 4 21.89 -66.28 -39.36
N ASP A 5 23.00 -66.84 -38.89
CA ASP A 5 24.03 -67.44 -39.75
C ASP A 5 24.27 -68.86 -39.25
N THR A 6 23.80 -69.82 -40.03
CA THR A 6 24.08 -71.24 -39.87
C THR A 6 25.05 -71.68 -40.96
N THR A 7 25.88 -72.66 -40.58
CA THR A 7 26.68 -73.55 -41.44
C THR A 7 27.94 -73.01 -42.11
N LEU A 8 29.08 -73.24 -41.45
CA LEU A 8 30.21 -73.88 -42.13
C LEU A 8 30.77 -74.99 -41.21
N PHE A 9 30.35 -76.21 -41.52
CA PHE A 9 31.13 -77.41 -41.25
C PHE A 9 32.54 -77.25 -41.86
N ALA A 10 33.58 -77.35 -41.04
CA ALA A 10 34.92 -77.67 -41.51
C ALA A 10 35.63 -78.52 -40.45
N THR A 11 35.31 -79.81 -40.44
CA THR A 11 36.24 -80.86 -40.04
C THR A 11 37.54 -80.71 -40.83
N LYS A 12 38.70 -80.65 -40.16
CA LYS A 12 39.99 -81.31 -40.52
C LYS A 12 41.16 -80.86 -39.61
N PRO A 13 42.27 -81.62 -39.58
CA PRO A 13 42.98 -82.01 -38.35
C PRO A 13 44.42 -81.46 -38.29
N LYS A 14 45.22 -81.99 -37.36
CA LYS A 14 46.66 -81.73 -37.08
C LYS A 14 46.83 -80.53 -36.13
N ILE A 15 47.39 -80.70 -34.92
CA ILE A 15 48.77 -81.11 -34.69
C ILE A 15 48.83 -82.23 -33.63
N THR A 16 48.94 -83.47 -34.11
CA THR A 16 49.89 -84.43 -33.56
C THR A 16 51.24 -84.12 -34.19
N GLN A 17 52.24 -83.75 -33.39
CA GLN A 17 53.67 -84.02 -33.59
C GLN A 17 54.50 -83.18 -32.61
N ARG A 18 54.88 -83.80 -31.48
CA ARG A 18 56.30 -83.96 -31.14
C ARG A 18 56.45 -85.24 -30.31
N MET A 19 56.81 -86.28 -31.05
CA MET A 19 57.56 -87.46 -30.63
C MET A 19 56.96 -88.35 -29.54
N THR A 20 56.05 -89.22 -29.98
CA THR A 20 56.17 -90.64 -29.65
C THR A 20 57.45 -91.21 -30.27
N LYS A 21 58.34 -91.79 -29.46
CA LYS A 21 59.05 -93.01 -29.87
C LYS A 21 58.37 -94.14 -29.11
N SER A 22 57.55 -94.89 -29.85
CA SER A 22 57.23 -96.26 -29.51
C SER A 22 58.52 -97.06 -29.40
N ASN A 23 58.64 -97.90 -28.39
CA ASN A 23 58.86 -99.32 -28.65
C ASN A 23 58.20 -100.15 -27.55
N LYS A 24 57.46 -101.12 -28.06
CA LYS A 24 56.69 -102.19 -27.45
C LYS A 24 57.51 -103.08 -26.46
N PRO A 25 56.85 -104.05 -25.80
CA PRO A 25 57.15 -104.55 -24.46
C PRO A 25 58.17 -105.68 -24.47
N ILE A 26 58.79 -105.96 -23.33
CA ILE A 26 59.33 -107.28 -22.96
C ILE A 26 59.23 -107.39 -21.42
N VAL A 27 58.31 -108.24 -20.97
CA VAL A 27 58.53 -109.13 -19.82
C VAL A 27 59.50 -110.21 -20.31
N LEU A 28 60.41 -110.69 -19.43
CA LEU A 28 61.56 -111.61 -19.61
C LEU A 28 62.90 -110.83 -19.48
N ASP A 29 63.90 -111.21 -18.70
CA ASP A 29 64.17 -112.47 -18.01
C ASP A 29 65.07 -112.24 -16.81
N GLN A 30 64.94 -113.15 -15.84
CA GLN A 30 65.99 -113.51 -14.91
C GLN A 30 67.28 -113.78 -15.70
N TYR A 31 68.33 -113.01 -15.44
CA TYR A 31 69.68 -113.46 -15.76
C TYR A 31 70.47 -113.56 -14.47
N ASP A 32 70.56 -114.81 -14.02
CA ASP A 32 71.72 -115.36 -13.35
C ASP A 32 73.01 -114.76 -13.91
N LEU A 33 73.73 -114.04 -13.04
CA LEU A 33 75.16 -113.78 -13.20
C LEU A 33 75.97 -114.82 -12.41
N SER A 34 75.57 -116.08 -12.51
CA SER A 34 76.53 -117.19 -12.43
C SER A 34 77.14 -117.38 -13.82
N MET A 35 78.30 -116.75 -14.06
CA MET A 35 79.39 -117.21 -14.95
C MET A 35 80.26 -116.04 -15.41
N ILE A 36 81.26 -115.71 -14.60
CA ILE A 36 82.61 -115.44 -15.12
C ILE A 36 83.55 -116.40 -14.40
N ARG A 37 83.54 -117.66 -14.88
CA ARG A 37 84.74 -118.50 -14.87
C ARG A 37 85.35 -118.38 -16.26
N HIS A 38 86.31 -117.48 -16.42
CA HIS A 38 87.35 -117.65 -17.42
C HIS A 38 88.64 -118.05 -16.71
N ARG A 39 88.98 -119.34 -16.86
CA ARG A 39 90.36 -119.81 -16.81
C ARG A 39 91.10 -119.16 -17.99
N ALA A 40 92.16 -118.44 -17.69
CA ALA A 40 93.28 -118.21 -18.60
C ALA A 40 94.53 -117.84 -17.77
N GLY A 41 95.22 -118.85 -17.22
CA GLY A 41 96.63 -118.97 -17.60
C GLY A 41 96.64 -119.65 -18.99
N PRO A 42 97.69 -119.52 -19.83
CA PRO A 42 99.05 -119.91 -19.45
C PRO A 42 100.25 -119.14 -20.09
N LEU A 43 101.43 -119.30 -19.44
CA LEU A 43 102.80 -119.58 -19.96
C LEU A 43 103.48 -118.58 -20.95
N TYR A 44 104.73 -118.11 -20.80
CA TYR A 44 106.07 -118.75 -20.64
C TYR A 44 107.18 -117.66 -20.53
N PRO A 45 108.52 -117.94 -20.39
CA PRO A 45 109.25 -119.14 -19.91
C PRO A 45 110.48 -118.87 -18.95
N THR A 46 110.96 -119.95 -18.28
CA THR A 46 112.38 -120.37 -17.94
C THR A 46 113.34 -119.37 -17.24
N GLU A 47 114.22 -119.68 -16.27
CA GLU A 47 114.91 -120.91 -15.83
C GLU A 47 115.74 -120.60 -14.54
N SER A 48 115.98 -121.62 -13.70
CA SER A 48 117.12 -121.92 -12.77
C SER A 48 117.86 -120.78 -12.02
N VAL A 49 118.22 -120.85 -10.73
CA VAL A 49 119.18 -121.78 -10.09
C VAL A 49 119.02 -121.72 -8.55
N SER A 50 119.30 -122.86 -7.92
CA SER A 50 119.31 -123.29 -6.51
C SER A 50 120.06 -122.46 -5.44
N GLY A 51 119.62 -122.61 -4.17
CA GLY A 51 120.51 -122.78 -3.01
C GLY A 51 119.94 -122.41 -1.62
N ARG A 52 119.67 -123.42 -0.76
CA ARG A 52 119.69 -123.43 0.74
C ARG A 52 118.77 -122.44 1.51
N ASP A 53 118.21 -122.68 2.70
CA ASP A 53 118.33 -123.67 3.77
C ASP A 53 117.05 -123.61 4.64
N ASP A 54 116.79 -124.67 5.39
CA ASP A 54 115.70 -124.87 6.35
C ASP A 54 115.65 -123.80 7.48
N THR A 55 114.44 -123.25 7.81
CA THR A 55 113.93 -122.83 9.15
C THR A 55 112.82 -121.74 9.10
N VAL A 56 111.53 -122.09 8.94
CA VAL A 56 110.41 -121.09 8.98
C VAL A 56 109.35 -121.34 10.07
N PHE A 57 109.42 -122.42 10.84
CA PHE A 57 108.47 -122.64 11.96
C PHE A 57 109.03 -122.16 13.30
N ASN A 58 109.21 -120.83 13.46
CA ASN A 58 109.65 -120.24 14.72
C ASN A 58 108.58 -119.31 15.32
N ARG A 59 108.09 -119.65 16.52
CA ARG A 59 106.91 -119.07 17.20
C ARG A 59 106.96 -117.54 17.39
N ASN A 60 108.16 -116.96 17.44
CA ASN A 60 108.37 -115.53 17.68
C ASN A 60 107.97 -114.63 16.50
N ASN A 61 107.99 -115.12 15.26
CA ASN A 61 107.59 -114.32 14.09
C ASN A 61 106.06 -114.14 14.00
N ILE A 62 105.29 -115.13 14.44
CA ILE A 62 103.83 -115.07 14.47
C ILE A 62 103.36 -114.00 15.46
N ILE A 63 103.97 -113.95 16.65
CA ILE A 63 103.63 -112.98 17.70
C ILE A 63 103.91 -111.54 17.25
N ARG A 64 105.03 -111.28 16.55
CA ARG A 64 105.33 -109.93 16.04
C ARG A 64 104.36 -109.47 14.96
N ALA A 65 103.92 -110.35 14.06
CA ALA A 65 102.93 -110.02 13.04
C ALA A 65 101.57 -109.64 13.68
N GLN A 66 101.19 -110.32 14.75
CA GLN A 66 99.94 -110.09 15.47
C GLN A 66 99.94 -108.74 16.22
N ILE A 67 101.05 -108.40 16.87
CA ILE A 67 101.23 -107.07 17.50
C ILE A 67 101.21 -105.95 16.44
N GLY A 68 101.80 -106.20 15.26
CA GLY A 68 101.73 -105.26 14.13
C GLY A 68 100.29 -104.99 13.67
N ALA A 69 99.48 -106.04 13.52
CA ALA A 69 98.07 -105.92 13.13
C ALA A 69 97.24 -105.16 14.18
N GLU A 70 97.44 -105.43 15.47
CA GLU A 70 96.75 -104.71 16.55
C GLU A 70 97.12 -103.23 16.61
N ARG A 71 98.38 -102.89 16.35
CA ARG A 71 98.80 -101.48 16.23
C ARG A 71 98.11 -100.79 15.05
N THR A 72 98.01 -101.44 13.89
CA THR A 72 97.37 -100.81 12.71
C THR A 72 95.87 -100.57 12.87
N LYS A 73 95.16 -101.29 13.74
CA LYS A 73 93.73 -101.06 14.02
C LYS A 73 93.44 -99.72 14.72
N THR A 74 94.43 -99.14 15.40
CA THR A 74 94.27 -97.86 16.12
C THR A 74 94.73 -96.66 15.30
N TRP A 75 95.32 -96.88 14.12
CA TRP A 75 95.75 -95.81 13.23
C TRP A 75 94.54 -95.29 12.45
N LYS A 76 94.29 -93.99 12.54
CA LYS A 76 93.28 -93.32 11.71
C LYS A 76 93.94 -92.80 10.44
N ASN A 77 93.24 -92.90 9.31
CA ASN A 77 93.69 -92.61 7.92
C ASN A 77 94.38 -93.78 7.22
N THR A 78 94.06 -95.02 7.62
CA THR A 78 94.32 -96.14 6.71
C THR A 78 93.45 -96.00 5.46
N ILE A 79 93.85 -96.66 4.36
CA ILE A 79 93.03 -96.71 3.13
C ILE A 79 91.62 -97.26 3.44
N GLU A 80 91.53 -98.19 4.39
CA GLU A 80 90.27 -98.78 4.83
C GLU A 80 89.38 -97.78 5.59
N ASP A 81 89.94 -96.95 6.47
CA ASP A 81 89.17 -95.89 7.15
C ASP A 81 88.63 -94.85 6.16
N GLN A 82 89.45 -94.46 5.17
CA GLN A 82 89.02 -93.52 4.13
C GLN A 82 87.92 -94.12 3.25
N ARG A 83 88.01 -95.43 2.98
CA ARG A 83 86.96 -96.17 2.27
C ARG A 83 85.66 -96.24 3.08
N GLN A 84 85.74 -96.58 4.37
CA GLN A 84 84.58 -96.62 5.26
C GLN A 84 83.93 -95.24 5.43
N ALA A 85 84.72 -94.17 5.57
CA ALA A 85 84.18 -92.81 5.65
C ALA A 85 83.49 -92.36 4.35
N ARG A 86 83.99 -92.77 3.18
CA ARG A 86 83.30 -92.53 1.89
C ARG A 86 82.00 -93.32 1.80
N LEU A 87 82.00 -94.59 2.17
CA LEU A 87 80.79 -95.41 2.19
C LEU A 87 79.74 -94.84 3.14
N LYS A 88 80.15 -94.38 4.33
CA LYS A 88 79.24 -93.74 5.29
C LYS A 88 78.63 -92.45 4.72
N LYS A 89 79.43 -91.59 4.08
CA LYS A 89 78.92 -90.38 3.39
C LYS A 89 77.99 -90.70 2.21
N MET A 90 78.19 -91.81 1.50
CA MET A 90 77.27 -92.25 0.45
C MET A 90 75.96 -92.76 1.04
N ALA A 91 76.02 -93.56 2.10
CA ALA A 91 74.84 -94.03 2.83
C ALA A 91 74.04 -92.86 3.45
N ASP A 92 74.71 -91.87 4.04
CA ASP A 92 74.05 -90.68 4.60
C ASP A 92 73.38 -89.83 3.50
N ARG A 93 73.98 -89.77 2.29
CA ARG A 93 73.39 -89.09 1.13
C ARG A 93 72.20 -89.85 0.55
N GLU A 94 72.26 -91.18 0.53
CA GLU A 94 71.15 -92.03 0.10
C GLU A 94 69.98 -91.91 1.08
N ALA A 95 70.25 -91.98 2.38
CA ALA A 95 69.23 -91.77 3.41
C ALA A 95 68.58 -90.38 3.36
N ALA A 96 69.37 -89.32 3.10
CA ALA A 96 68.84 -87.97 2.94
C ALA A 96 67.93 -87.84 1.70
N LYS A 97 68.29 -88.48 0.57
CA LYS A 97 67.47 -88.51 -0.64
C LYS A 97 66.19 -89.32 -0.45
N GLU A 98 66.27 -90.45 0.25
CA GLU A 98 65.08 -91.23 0.60
C GLU A 98 64.12 -90.44 1.49
N GLN A 99 64.65 -89.65 2.43
CA GLN A 99 63.82 -88.78 3.25
C GLN A 99 63.16 -87.67 2.43
N GLU A 100 63.89 -87.04 1.51
CA GLU A 100 63.34 -86.03 0.60
C GLU A 100 62.23 -86.61 -0.29
N ILE A 101 62.39 -87.84 -0.78
CA ILE A 101 61.35 -88.55 -1.54
C ILE A 101 60.10 -88.76 -0.67
N ARG A 102 60.25 -89.21 0.58
CA ARG A 102 59.12 -89.41 1.49
C ARG A 102 58.37 -88.11 1.80
N ASP A 103 59.08 -87.02 2.00
CA ASP A 103 58.47 -85.71 2.30
C ASP A 103 57.71 -85.17 1.07
N LEU A 104 58.23 -85.38 -0.15
CA LEU A 104 57.55 -85.04 -1.40
C LEU A 104 56.30 -85.90 -1.64
N GLU A 105 56.36 -87.20 -1.33
CA GLU A 105 55.20 -88.10 -1.40
C GLU A 105 54.10 -87.68 -0.41
N GLN A 106 54.47 -87.32 0.82
CA GLN A 106 53.51 -86.80 1.81
C GLN A 106 52.86 -85.49 1.36
N ALA A 107 53.65 -84.53 0.86
CA ALA A 107 53.13 -83.27 0.35
C ALA A 107 52.19 -83.46 -0.86
N TRP A 108 52.47 -84.44 -1.72
CA TRP A 108 51.59 -84.79 -2.83
C TRP A 108 50.28 -85.41 -2.34
N LEU A 109 50.34 -86.37 -1.41
CA LEU A 109 49.16 -87.00 -0.81
C LEU A 109 48.25 -85.99 -0.09
N GLU A 110 48.82 -85.01 0.63
CA GLU A 110 48.04 -83.94 1.26
C GLU A 110 47.32 -83.05 0.25
N ARG A 111 47.97 -82.75 -0.89
CA ARG A 111 47.34 -81.96 -1.96
C ARG A 111 46.20 -82.72 -2.61
N GLU A 112 46.38 -84.01 -2.88
CA GLU A 112 45.32 -84.86 -3.44
C GLU A 112 44.15 -85.02 -2.46
N LYS A 113 44.42 -85.18 -1.16
CA LYS A 113 43.39 -85.20 -0.13
C LYS A 113 42.57 -83.91 -0.10
N LYS A 114 43.21 -82.73 -0.12
CA LYS A 114 42.51 -81.44 -0.15
C LYS A 114 41.64 -81.25 -1.40
N LYS A 115 42.11 -81.74 -2.56
CA LYS A 115 41.30 -81.72 -3.79
C LYS A 115 40.09 -82.65 -3.66
N ALA A 116 40.28 -83.85 -3.11
CA ALA A 116 39.20 -84.80 -2.88
C ALA A 116 38.14 -84.23 -1.92
N ASP A 117 38.57 -83.61 -0.82
CA ASP A 117 37.67 -82.96 0.15
C ASP A 117 36.88 -81.81 -0.50
N ALA A 118 37.53 -80.98 -1.32
CA ALA A 118 36.88 -79.88 -2.03
C ALA A 118 35.84 -80.37 -3.05
N VAL A 119 36.15 -81.43 -3.80
CA VAL A 119 35.20 -82.06 -4.74
C VAL A 119 34.04 -82.69 -3.99
N GLN A 120 34.29 -83.34 -2.85
CA GLN A 120 33.24 -83.95 -2.03
C GLN A 120 32.31 -82.89 -1.43
N GLU A 121 32.83 -81.76 -0.97
CA GLU A 121 32.05 -80.63 -0.46
C GLU A 121 31.22 -79.96 -1.57
N GLN A 122 31.78 -79.78 -2.77
CA GLN A 122 31.01 -79.29 -3.93
C GLN A 122 29.90 -80.26 -4.31
N TYR A 123 30.18 -81.56 -4.33
CA TYR A 123 29.18 -82.58 -4.62
C TYR A 123 28.07 -82.59 -3.56
N ARG A 124 28.41 -82.42 -2.28
CA ARG A 124 27.44 -82.28 -1.19
C ARG A 124 26.53 -81.06 -1.40
N ARG A 125 27.09 -79.88 -1.67
CA ARG A 125 26.32 -78.66 -1.93
C ARG A 125 25.42 -78.79 -3.16
N HIS A 126 25.93 -79.38 -4.23
CA HIS A 126 25.13 -79.64 -5.42
C HIS A 126 23.97 -80.61 -5.13
N LYS A 127 24.21 -81.68 -4.37
CA LYS A 127 23.15 -82.60 -3.97
C LYS A 127 22.10 -81.96 -3.06
N GLU A 128 22.52 -81.03 -2.19
CA GLU A 128 21.61 -80.25 -1.37
C GLU A 128 20.78 -79.26 -2.22
N LEU A 129 21.34 -78.67 -3.27
CA LEU A 129 20.63 -77.73 -4.17
C LEU A 129 19.76 -78.42 -5.24
N ASP A 130 20.13 -79.62 -5.68
CA ASP A 130 19.35 -80.44 -6.63
C ASP A 130 18.28 -81.29 -5.97
N ASN A 131 18.16 -81.24 -4.64
CA ASN A 131 17.05 -81.84 -3.93
C ASN A 131 15.80 -80.96 -4.06
N ASP A 132 14.73 -81.50 -4.64
CA ASP A 132 13.45 -80.80 -4.84
C ASP A 132 12.89 -80.23 -3.54
N TYR A 133 13.13 -80.90 -2.40
CA TYR A 133 12.74 -80.39 -1.09
C TYR A 133 13.44 -79.06 -0.73
N MET A 134 14.74 -78.95 -1.01
CA MET A 134 15.50 -77.73 -0.74
C MET A 134 15.15 -76.61 -1.72
N ARG A 135 14.81 -76.95 -2.97
CA ARG A 135 14.27 -75.97 -3.93
C ARG A 135 12.93 -75.41 -3.46
N MET A 136 12.02 -76.26 -2.96
CA MET A 136 10.76 -75.81 -2.37
C MET A 136 10.99 -74.95 -1.13
N PHE A 137 11.93 -75.32 -0.25
CA PHE A 137 12.29 -74.51 0.91
C PHE A 137 12.84 -73.13 0.53
N HIS A 138 13.72 -73.06 -0.48
CA HIS A 138 14.23 -71.79 -1.00
C HIS A 138 13.13 -70.94 -1.63
N SER A 139 12.22 -71.55 -2.41
CA SER A 139 11.05 -70.86 -2.95
C SER A 139 10.17 -70.31 -1.83
N ALA A 140 9.89 -71.10 -0.79
CA ALA A 140 9.11 -70.67 0.37
C ALA A 140 9.79 -69.51 1.12
N LYS A 141 11.12 -69.57 1.27
CA LYS A 141 11.92 -68.49 1.87
C LYS A 141 11.81 -67.20 1.05
N MET A 142 11.97 -67.28 -0.27
CA MET A 142 11.82 -66.12 -1.17
C MET A 142 10.41 -65.54 -1.09
N THR A 143 9.37 -66.39 -1.04
CA THR A 143 7.99 -65.89 -0.85
C THR A 143 7.79 -65.22 0.50
N ALA A 144 8.40 -65.73 1.58
CA ALA A 144 8.33 -65.11 2.89
C ALA A 144 9.06 -63.75 2.92
N ASP A 145 10.22 -63.65 2.27
CA ASP A 145 10.96 -62.40 2.12
C ASP A 145 10.16 -61.38 1.28
N CYS A 146 9.49 -61.82 0.20
CA CYS A 146 8.58 -60.98 -0.58
C CYS A 146 7.37 -60.51 0.24
N LEU A 147 6.75 -61.38 1.04
CA LEU A 147 5.63 -61.02 1.92
C LEU A 147 6.07 -60.01 2.99
N LYS A 148 7.29 -60.16 3.53
CA LYS A 148 7.87 -59.20 4.46
C LYS A 148 8.08 -57.84 3.79
N GLY A 149 8.65 -57.81 2.59
CA GLY A 149 8.79 -56.57 1.81
C GLY A 149 7.45 -55.91 1.45
N LEU A 150 6.40 -56.70 1.18
CA LEU A 150 5.05 -56.18 0.97
C LEU A 150 4.44 -55.58 2.25
N ALA A 151 4.69 -56.19 3.41
CA ALA A 151 4.26 -55.64 4.70
C ALA A 151 4.96 -54.30 5.01
N GLU A 152 6.27 -54.23 4.77
CA GLU A 152 7.06 -53.00 4.95
C GLU A 152 6.61 -51.88 4.00
N THR A 153 6.39 -52.19 2.72
CA THR A 153 5.87 -51.19 1.76
C THR A 153 4.47 -50.72 2.10
N LYS A 154 3.62 -51.58 2.66
CA LYS A 154 2.30 -51.18 3.17
C LYS A 154 2.43 -50.23 4.37
N GLN A 155 3.31 -50.53 5.33
CA GLN A 155 3.57 -49.64 6.47
C GLN A 155 4.04 -48.25 6.00
N ILE A 156 5.01 -48.19 5.08
CA ILE A 156 5.48 -46.92 4.51
C ILE A 156 4.35 -46.14 3.83
N LYS A 157 3.43 -46.84 3.14
CA LYS A 157 2.28 -46.21 2.49
C LYS A 157 1.27 -45.66 3.49
N ASP A 158 1.03 -46.38 4.58
CA ASP A 158 0.14 -45.94 5.66
C ASP A 158 0.74 -44.75 6.43
N GLU A 159 2.05 -44.75 6.69
CA GLU A 159 2.78 -43.61 7.28
C GLU A 159 2.72 -42.37 6.38
N ARG A 160 2.96 -42.52 5.07
CA ARG A 160 2.81 -41.40 4.11
C ARG A 160 1.40 -40.85 4.10
N ARG A 161 0.38 -41.71 4.08
CA ARG A 161 -1.02 -41.27 4.14
C ARG A 161 -1.32 -40.52 5.45
N GLN A 162 -0.77 -40.95 6.58
CA GLN A 162 -0.92 -40.22 7.84
C GLN A 162 -0.23 -38.86 7.82
N ALA A 163 0.97 -38.76 7.23
CA ALA A 163 1.67 -37.50 7.05
C ALA A 163 0.88 -36.53 6.16
N GLU A 164 0.38 -36.99 5.00
CA GLU A 164 -0.47 -36.19 4.10
C GLU A 164 -1.75 -35.71 4.78
N LEU A 165 -2.38 -36.56 5.61
CA LEU A 165 -3.54 -36.19 6.42
C LEU A 165 -3.20 -35.11 7.45
N GLN A 166 -2.05 -35.21 8.12
CA GLN A 166 -1.61 -34.20 9.09
C GLN A 166 -1.28 -32.87 8.41
N GLU A 167 -0.57 -32.88 7.27
CA GLU A 167 -0.33 -31.67 6.47
C GLU A 167 -1.65 -31.02 6.04
N GLY A 168 -2.59 -31.81 5.51
CA GLY A 168 -3.90 -31.31 5.11
C GLY A 168 -4.75 -30.76 6.26
N ILE A 169 -4.58 -31.26 7.49
CA ILE A 169 -5.22 -30.68 8.70
C ILE A 169 -4.54 -29.35 9.05
N GLN A 170 -3.22 -29.29 9.06
CA GLN A 170 -2.48 -28.06 9.36
C GLN A 170 -2.80 -26.94 8.35
N GLU A 171 -2.86 -27.24 7.05
CA GLU A 171 -3.26 -26.28 6.02
C GLU A 171 -4.68 -25.74 6.24
N LYS A 172 -5.63 -26.58 6.65
CA LYS A 172 -6.99 -26.15 6.97
C LYS A 172 -7.04 -25.31 8.24
N GLU A 173 -6.26 -25.65 9.25
CA GLU A 173 -6.16 -24.86 10.49
C GLU A 173 -5.51 -23.49 10.23
N THR A 174 -4.48 -23.40 9.40
CA THR A 174 -3.87 -22.12 9.03
C THR A 174 -4.82 -21.27 8.20
N ALA A 175 -5.50 -21.86 7.21
CA ALA A 175 -6.53 -21.17 6.43
C ALA A 175 -7.68 -20.67 7.31
N TYR A 176 -8.14 -21.48 8.28
CA TYR A 176 -9.18 -21.08 9.23
C TYR A 176 -8.72 -19.94 10.15
N LYS A 177 -7.47 -19.96 10.63
CA LYS A 177 -6.90 -18.85 11.42
C LYS A 177 -6.85 -17.55 10.63
N LEU A 178 -6.36 -17.58 9.39
CA LEU A 178 -6.32 -16.41 8.52
C LEU A 178 -7.72 -15.87 8.25
N TYR A 179 -8.67 -16.74 7.92
CA TYR A 179 -10.07 -16.34 7.74
C TYR A 179 -10.65 -15.71 9.00
N LYS A 180 -10.38 -16.28 10.18
CA LYS A 180 -10.84 -15.71 11.45
C LYS A 180 -10.22 -14.33 11.71
N GLU A 181 -8.93 -14.15 11.45
CA GLU A 181 -8.25 -12.87 11.56
C GLU A 181 -8.84 -11.81 10.61
N GLU A 182 -9.19 -12.18 9.38
CA GLU A 182 -9.89 -11.30 8.44
C GLU A 182 -11.29 -10.91 8.92
N VAL A 183 -12.05 -11.88 9.47
CA VAL A 183 -13.38 -11.63 10.06
C VAL A 183 -13.27 -10.68 11.26
N ASP A 184 -12.31 -10.91 12.16
CA ASP A 184 -12.08 -10.06 13.32
C ASP A 184 -11.60 -8.65 12.92
N ALA A 185 -10.76 -8.54 11.90
CA ALA A 185 -10.33 -7.25 11.34
C ALA A 185 -11.51 -6.48 10.70
N ASN A 186 -12.39 -7.16 9.97
CA ASN A 186 -13.60 -6.55 9.43
C ASN A 186 -14.58 -6.12 10.54
N ALA A 187 -14.74 -6.93 11.59
CA ALA A 187 -15.56 -6.56 12.74
C ALA A 187 -15.03 -5.26 13.41
N LYS A 188 -13.70 -5.14 13.57
CA LYS A 188 -13.08 -3.90 14.08
C LYS A 188 -13.36 -2.70 13.17
N LYS A 189 -13.20 -2.84 11.85
CA LYS A 189 -13.51 -1.76 10.89
C LYS A 189 -14.97 -1.32 10.98
N VAL A 190 -15.91 -2.25 11.14
CA VAL A 190 -17.33 -1.93 11.31
C VAL A 190 -17.58 -1.14 12.61
N LEU A 191 -16.92 -1.52 13.71
CA LEU A 191 -16.99 -0.79 14.97
C LEU A 191 -16.38 0.62 14.87
N GLU A 192 -15.25 0.78 14.18
CA GLU A 192 -14.62 2.08 13.91
C GLU A 192 -15.53 2.97 13.06
N GLN A 193 -16.14 2.43 12.00
CA GLN A 193 -17.11 3.15 11.19
C GLN A 193 -18.34 3.58 11.99
N ARG A 194 -18.81 2.72 12.90
CA ARG A 194 -19.91 3.07 13.81
C ARG A 194 -19.51 4.21 14.74
N ALA A 195 -18.34 4.15 15.36
CA ALA A 195 -17.85 5.21 16.24
C ALA A 195 -17.70 6.55 15.49
N ALA A 196 -17.21 6.52 14.25
CA ALA A 196 -17.10 7.71 13.41
C ALA A 196 -18.48 8.32 13.09
N ARG A 197 -19.48 7.49 12.76
CA ARG A 197 -20.87 7.95 12.55
C ARG A 197 -21.46 8.57 13.81
N GLU A 198 -21.32 7.89 14.96
CA GLU A 198 -21.80 8.42 16.24
C GLU A 198 -21.14 9.76 16.59
N HIS A 199 -19.86 9.94 16.25
CA HIS A 199 -19.18 11.23 16.41
C HIS A 199 -19.79 12.32 15.52
N VAL A 200 -20.01 12.04 14.23
CA VAL A 200 -20.66 12.96 13.30
C VAL A 200 -22.07 13.33 13.77
N ASP A 201 -22.85 12.36 14.24
CA ASP A 201 -24.19 12.59 14.77
C ASP A 201 -24.17 13.51 16.01
N ARG A 202 -23.18 13.35 16.91
CA ARG A 202 -23.00 14.26 18.05
C ARG A 202 -22.66 15.68 17.61
N VAL A 203 -21.78 15.84 16.61
CA VAL A 203 -21.43 17.15 16.07
C VAL A 203 -22.65 17.81 15.42
N ASN A 204 -23.41 17.06 14.62
CA ASN A 204 -24.65 17.53 14.00
C ASN A 204 -25.68 17.94 15.06
N LEU A 205 -25.85 17.15 16.11
CA LEU A 205 -26.76 17.49 17.22
C LEU A 205 -26.32 18.79 17.91
N ALA A 206 -25.02 18.98 18.15
CA ALA A 206 -24.49 20.20 18.74
C ALA A 206 -24.69 21.42 17.81
N GLN A 207 -24.56 21.25 16.49
CA GLN A 207 -24.86 22.30 15.52
C GLN A 207 -26.34 22.68 15.51
N VAL A 208 -27.24 21.68 15.55
CA VAL A 208 -28.70 21.92 15.63
C VAL A 208 -29.05 22.67 16.92
N GLN A 209 -28.47 22.27 18.06
CA GLN A 209 -28.66 22.97 19.33
C GLN A 209 -28.16 24.42 19.27
N ARG A 210 -26.96 24.66 18.70
CA ARG A 210 -26.46 26.04 18.48
C ARG A 210 -27.41 26.86 17.62
N GLY A 211 -27.95 26.29 16.54
CA GLY A 211 -28.94 26.95 15.70
C GLY A 211 -30.26 27.25 16.43
N GLN A 212 -30.69 26.38 17.35
CA GLN A 212 -31.85 26.65 18.22
C GLN A 212 -31.58 27.80 19.18
N TYR A 213 -30.42 27.82 19.84
CA TYR A 213 -30.03 28.92 20.72
C TYR A 213 -30.00 30.26 20.00
N GLN A 214 -29.45 30.33 18.79
CA GLN A 214 -29.43 31.56 17.97
C GLN A 214 -30.86 32.05 17.66
N ARG A 215 -31.77 31.15 17.29
CA ARG A 215 -33.17 31.52 17.04
C ARG A 215 -33.89 32.00 18.29
N ASP A 216 -33.57 31.44 19.45
CA ASP A 216 -34.12 31.86 20.72
C ASP A 216 -33.56 33.23 21.16
N GLU A 217 -32.28 33.50 20.89
CA GLU A 217 -31.67 34.84 21.08
C GLU A 217 -32.33 35.87 20.17
N GLU A 218 -32.46 35.61 18.86
CA GLU A 218 -33.17 36.48 17.92
C GLU A 218 -34.62 36.75 18.35
N ARG A 219 -35.29 35.73 18.92
CA ARG A 219 -36.66 35.90 19.43
C ARG A 219 -36.68 36.87 20.62
N ARG A 220 -35.75 36.74 21.57
CA ARG A 220 -35.64 37.66 22.70
C ARG A 220 -35.29 39.07 22.27
N GLU A 221 -34.40 39.23 21.29
CA GLU A 221 -34.06 40.53 20.72
C GLU A 221 -35.30 41.20 20.09
N LYS A 222 -36.07 40.47 19.27
CA LYS A 222 -37.32 40.98 18.70
C LYS A 222 -38.37 41.32 19.76
N GLU A 223 -38.46 40.54 20.83
CA GLU A 223 -39.34 40.86 21.97
C GLU A 223 -38.90 42.14 22.69
N ASN A 224 -37.59 42.34 22.86
CA ASN A 224 -37.02 43.56 23.43
C ASN A 224 -37.30 44.78 22.52
N GLU A 225 -37.07 44.67 21.22
CA GLU A 225 -37.39 45.72 20.24
C GLU A 225 -38.88 46.08 20.27
N LEU A 226 -39.77 45.08 20.34
CA LEU A 226 -41.21 45.30 20.49
C LEU A 226 -41.55 46.03 21.80
N MET A 227 -40.89 45.69 22.90
CA MET A 227 -41.06 46.37 24.18
C MET A 227 -40.55 47.81 24.15
N GLU A 228 -39.42 48.08 23.49
CA GLU A 228 -38.90 49.43 23.28
C GLU A 228 -39.85 50.26 22.41
N MET A 229 -40.34 49.71 21.30
CA MET A 229 -41.31 50.37 20.44
C MET A 229 -42.62 50.68 21.19
N ARG A 230 -43.07 49.80 22.08
CA ARG A 230 -44.22 50.07 22.96
C ARG A 230 -43.95 51.22 23.94
N LYS A 231 -42.75 51.28 24.52
CA LYS A 231 -42.35 52.39 25.39
C LYS A 231 -42.32 53.72 24.64
N VAL A 232 -41.74 53.74 23.43
CA VAL A 232 -41.71 54.95 22.58
C VAL A 232 -43.12 55.41 22.24
N LYS A 233 -44.02 54.49 21.82
CA LYS A 233 -45.43 54.85 21.55
C LYS A 233 -46.14 55.41 22.78
N ALA A 234 -45.92 54.84 23.96
CA ALA A 234 -46.50 55.34 25.21
C ALA A 234 -45.98 56.74 25.56
N LEU A 235 -44.69 57.00 25.36
CA LEU A 235 -44.08 58.32 25.55
C LEU A 235 -44.63 59.35 24.56
N ASP A 236 -44.76 58.98 23.28
CA ASP A 236 -45.34 59.86 22.24
C ASP A 236 -46.80 60.23 22.56
N GLU A 237 -47.59 59.27 23.05
CA GLU A 237 -48.96 59.53 23.50
C GLU A 237 -49.00 60.46 24.73
N GLU A 238 -48.09 60.28 25.69
CA GLU A 238 -47.99 61.15 26.86
C GLU A 238 -47.57 62.58 26.47
N ILE A 239 -46.60 62.72 25.56
CA ILE A 239 -46.18 64.02 25.01
C ILE A 239 -47.35 64.69 24.31
N ARG A 240 -48.09 63.98 23.44
CA ARG A 240 -49.28 64.53 22.77
C ARG A 240 -50.35 64.98 23.76
N ARG A 241 -50.59 64.24 24.84
CA ARG A 241 -51.52 64.65 25.90
C ARG A 241 -51.04 65.92 26.60
N LYS A 242 -49.76 66.02 26.96
CA LYS A 242 -49.18 67.22 27.57
C LYS A 242 -49.27 68.43 26.65
N GLU A 243 -48.94 68.27 25.37
CA GLU A 243 -49.06 69.34 24.37
C GLU A 243 -50.50 69.83 24.20
N GLN A 244 -51.48 68.90 24.21
CA GLN A 244 -52.91 69.25 24.17
C GLN A 244 -53.36 69.98 25.43
N GLU A 245 -52.94 69.53 26.62
CA GLU A 245 -53.22 70.21 27.88
C GLU A 245 -52.61 71.61 27.92
N ASP A 246 -51.37 71.78 27.45
CA ASP A 246 -50.68 73.06 27.42
C ASP A 246 -51.26 74.00 26.36
N ALA A 247 -51.70 73.47 25.21
CA ALA A 247 -52.48 74.23 24.24
C ALA A 247 -53.83 74.67 24.82
N HIS A 248 -54.52 73.79 25.55
CA HIS A 248 -55.78 74.14 26.22
C HIS A 248 -55.58 75.22 27.29
N LYS A 249 -54.55 75.11 28.14
CA LYS A 249 -54.19 76.15 29.12
C LYS A 249 -53.91 77.48 28.45
N ARG A 250 -53.07 77.50 27.40
CA ARG A 250 -52.79 78.72 26.61
C ARG A 250 -54.06 79.34 26.04
N ASN A 251 -54.96 78.53 25.47
CA ASN A 251 -56.24 79.02 24.96
C ASN A 251 -57.13 79.63 26.06
N MET A 252 -57.19 79.01 27.24
CA MET A 252 -57.93 79.55 28.38
C MET A 252 -57.32 80.87 28.87
N THR A 253 -55.99 80.97 28.91
CA THR A 253 -55.29 82.22 29.25
C THR A 253 -55.57 83.30 28.20
N CYS A 254 -55.45 83.00 26.91
CA CYS A 254 -55.76 83.94 25.83
C CYS A 254 -57.21 84.41 25.88
N LYS A 255 -58.17 83.50 26.12
CA LYS A 255 -59.58 83.85 26.30
C LYS A 255 -59.78 84.79 27.50
N SER A 256 -59.17 84.50 28.64
CA SER A 256 -59.24 85.36 29.82
C SER A 256 -58.65 86.75 29.57
N ILE A 257 -57.53 86.84 28.85
CA ILE A 257 -56.93 88.13 28.46
C ILE A 257 -57.87 88.90 27.53
N LEU A 258 -58.46 88.22 26.54
CA LEU A 258 -59.41 88.81 25.61
C LEU A 258 -60.64 89.36 26.34
N ASP A 259 -61.23 88.57 27.25
CA ASP A 259 -62.39 88.97 28.04
C ASP A 259 -62.08 90.23 28.88
N LYS A 260 -60.91 90.28 29.52
CA LYS A 260 -60.44 91.47 30.26
C LYS A 260 -60.27 92.69 29.36
N GLN A 261 -59.67 92.52 28.18
CA GLN A 261 -59.51 93.61 27.22
C GLN A 261 -60.85 94.12 26.70
N VAL A 262 -61.83 93.24 26.49
CA VAL A 262 -63.19 93.62 26.10
C VAL A 262 -63.87 94.40 27.22
N GLU A 263 -63.74 93.98 28.48
CA GLU A 263 -64.27 94.72 29.63
C GLU A 263 -63.59 96.08 29.82
N GLU A 264 -62.26 96.16 29.67
CA GLU A 264 -61.51 97.42 29.72
C GLU A 264 -61.94 98.37 28.60
N LYS A 265 -62.12 97.86 27.37
CA LYS A 265 -62.62 98.65 26.25
C LYS A 265 -64.04 99.16 26.51
N LYS A 266 -64.95 98.34 27.04
CA LYS A 266 -66.29 98.78 27.46
C LYS A 266 -66.24 99.89 28.52
N LYS A 267 -65.31 99.80 29.48
CA LYS A 267 -65.11 100.87 30.48
C LYS A 267 -64.61 102.15 29.82
N GLN A 268 -63.66 102.08 28.89
CA GLN A 268 -63.17 103.24 28.14
C GLN A 268 -64.26 103.88 27.29
N ASP A 269 -65.07 103.07 26.59
CA ASP A 269 -66.18 103.56 25.78
C ASP A 269 -67.24 104.25 26.65
N ASN A 270 -67.54 103.71 27.84
CA ASN A 270 -68.42 104.36 28.81
C ASN A 270 -67.85 105.69 29.35
N ILE A 271 -66.53 105.76 29.61
CA ILE A 271 -65.88 107.00 30.03
C ILE A 271 -65.99 108.04 28.91
N ARG A 272 -65.72 107.66 27.65
CA ARG A 272 -65.87 108.58 26.51
C ARG A 272 -67.30 109.08 26.36
N ALA A 273 -68.31 108.20 26.51
CA ALA A 273 -69.71 108.62 26.46
C ALA A 273 -70.05 109.62 27.59
N LEU A 274 -69.48 109.46 28.79
CA LEU A 274 -69.63 110.41 29.89
C LEU A 274 -68.89 111.73 29.62
N GLU A 275 -67.71 111.69 29.01
CA GLU A 275 -66.96 112.89 28.58
C GLU A 275 -67.72 113.66 27.48
N GLU A 276 -68.31 112.95 26.51
CA GLU A 276 -69.17 113.54 25.48
C GLU A 276 -70.42 114.20 26.09
N MET A 277 -71.11 113.51 27.02
CA MET A 277 -72.23 114.10 27.76
C MET A 277 -71.82 115.32 28.60
N ALA A 278 -70.65 115.28 29.22
CA ALA A 278 -70.13 116.41 30.00
C ALA A 278 -69.82 117.60 29.07
N ALA A 279 -69.21 117.37 27.91
CA ALA A 279 -68.96 118.40 26.91
C ALA A 279 -70.28 118.99 26.36
N GLU A 280 -71.29 118.16 26.11
CA GLU A 280 -72.63 118.63 25.70
C GLU A 280 -73.29 119.51 26.77
N LEU A 281 -73.18 119.14 28.06
CA LEU A 281 -73.68 119.95 29.18
C LEU A 281 -72.92 121.28 29.32
N GLU A 282 -71.60 121.29 29.12
CA GLU A 282 -70.81 122.52 29.09
C GLU A 282 -71.25 123.44 27.95
N ILE A 283 -71.48 122.89 26.76
CA ILE A 283 -72.02 123.65 25.62
C ILE A 283 -73.39 124.24 25.96
N GLN A 284 -74.30 123.47 26.57
CA GLN A 284 -75.61 123.97 27.01
C GLN A 284 -75.51 125.08 28.06
N LEU A 285 -74.60 124.96 29.03
CA LEU A 285 -74.35 126.00 30.03
C LEU A 285 -73.79 127.28 29.42
N VAL A 286 -72.86 127.15 28.48
CA VAL A 286 -72.33 128.30 27.72
C VAL A 286 -73.43 128.94 26.89
N GLN A 287 -74.29 128.14 26.26
CA GLN A 287 -75.43 128.62 25.48
C GLN A 287 -76.44 129.37 26.37
N GLN A 288 -76.78 128.84 27.55
CA GLN A 288 -77.64 129.54 28.53
C GLN A 288 -77.04 130.88 28.95
N LYS A 289 -75.73 130.94 29.25
CA LYS A 289 -75.05 132.21 29.59
C LYS A 289 -75.04 133.19 28.43
N LEU A 290 -74.93 132.71 27.19
CA LEU A 290 -75.05 133.54 25.99
C LEU A 290 -76.47 134.07 25.82
N ASP A 291 -77.49 133.25 26.06
CA ASP A 291 -78.90 133.63 25.99
C ASP A 291 -79.27 134.65 27.09
N GLU A 292 -78.77 134.46 28.31
CA GLU A 292 -78.88 135.46 29.40
C GLU A 292 -78.21 136.78 29.03
N ARG A 293 -76.98 136.72 28.48
CA ARG A 293 -76.27 137.90 27.99
C ARG A 293 -77.02 138.58 26.85
N ASN A 294 -77.64 137.82 25.95
CA ASN A 294 -78.47 138.33 24.86
C ASN A 294 -79.78 138.94 25.37
N ALA A 295 -80.40 138.37 26.42
CA ALA A 295 -81.56 138.95 27.10
C ALA A 295 -81.20 140.29 27.77
N ILE A 296 -80.05 140.36 28.44
CA ILE A 296 -79.50 141.62 29.00
C ILE A 296 -79.23 142.62 27.87
N HIS A 297 -78.61 142.18 26.77
CA HIS A 297 -78.30 143.04 25.62
C HIS A 297 -79.57 143.54 24.91
N THR A 298 -80.59 142.71 24.74
CA THR A 298 -81.88 143.13 24.14
C THR A 298 -82.65 144.09 25.03
N ALA A 299 -82.61 143.92 26.36
CA ALA A 299 -83.12 144.91 27.31
C ALA A 299 -82.36 146.24 27.21
N ARG A 300 -81.02 146.19 27.10
CA ARG A 300 -80.16 147.37 26.92
C ARG A 300 -80.35 148.04 25.56
N MET A 301 -80.61 147.26 24.50
CA MET A 301 -80.86 147.73 23.14
C MET A 301 -82.26 148.33 22.96
N LYS A 302 -83.28 147.90 23.71
CA LYS A 302 -84.57 148.62 23.79
C LYS A 302 -84.38 150.01 24.41
N SER A 303 -83.58 150.11 25.48
CA SER A 303 -83.21 151.40 26.10
C SER A 303 -82.31 152.29 25.23
N LEU A 304 -81.44 151.69 24.40
CA LEU A 304 -80.55 152.43 23.48
C LEU A 304 -81.21 152.79 22.15
N LYS A 305 -82.20 152.03 21.66
CA LYS A 305 -82.98 152.38 20.45
C LYS A 305 -83.86 153.62 20.65
N GLU A 306 -84.30 153.91 21.88
CA GLU A 306 -84.96 155.17 22.23
C GLU A 306 -83.97 156.37 22.31
N LYS A 307 -82.66 156.11 22.44
CA LYS A 307 -81.59 157.14 22.52
C LYS A 307 -80.75 157.28 21.24
N LYS A 308 -80.88 156.36 20.27
CA LYS A 308 -80.15 156.34 18.98
C LYS A 308 -80.98 156.79 17.77
N ALA A 309 -82.07 157.50 17.98
CA ALA A 309 -82.74 158.29 16.92
C ALA A 309 -82.12 159.69 16.70
N ALA A 310 -81.04 160.02 17.42
CA ALA A 310 -80.42 161.36 17.42
C ALA A 310 -78.91 161.40 17.09
N ALA A 311 -78.32 160.31 16.57
CA ALA A 311 -76.88 160.30 16.24
C ALA A 311 -76.56 159.29 15.11
N ALA A 312 -77.20 159.48 13.96
CA ALA A 312 -76.80 158.85 12.71
C ALA A 312 -76.03 159.88 11.87
N GLU A 313 -74.71 159.86 12.00
CA GLU A 313 -73.72 160.24 10.98
C GLU A 313 -72.37 160.41 11.65
N THR A 314 -71.43 159.49 11.41
CA THR A 314 -70.02 159.77 11.08
C THR A 314 -69.13 158.52 11.19
N ALA A 315 -68.27 158.36 10.18
CA ALA A 315 -66.97 157.67 10.19
C ALA A 315 -66.90 156.16 9.91
N GLN A 316 -67.42 155.75 8.74
CA GLN A 316 -66.85 154.67 7.93
C GLN A 316 -65.56 155.10 7.17
N MET A 317 -64.45 155.43 7.84
CA MET A 317 -63.17 155.63 7.14
C MET A 317 -61.96 155.34 8.04
N ALA A 318 -61.54 154.07 8.19
CA ALA A 318 -60.22 153.75 8.77
C ALA A 318 -59.65 152.33 8.53
N VAL A 319 -60.28 151.41 7.79
CA VAL A 319 -59.90 149.96 7.82
C VAL A 319 -59.13 149.45 6.58
N ALA A 320 -58.87 150.28 5.57
CA ALA A 320 -58.37 149.80 4.27
C ALA A 320 -56.83 149.71 4.08
N LYS A 321 -55.98 149.77 5.12
CA LYS A 321 -54.51 149.91 4.91
C LYS A 321 -53.56 148.89 5.57
N GLN A 322 -54.02 147.76 6.13
CA GLN A 322 -53.15 146.92 6.98
C GLN A 322 -52.97 145.45 6.57
N ILE A 323 -53.48 144.98 5.42
CA ILE A 323 -53.53 143.54 5.10
C ILE A 323 -52.45 143.04 4.11
N LYS A 324 -51.64 143.90 3.49
CA LYS A 324 -50.71 143.48 2.39
C LYS A 324 -49.26 143.14 2.79
N ALA A 325 -48.90 143.03 4.07
CA ALA A 325 -47.48 142.91 4.47
C ALA A 325 -47.04 141.58 5.11
N ASP A 326 -47.95 140.69 5.54
CA ASP A 326 -47.58 139.58 6.44
C ASP A 326 -47.52 138.17 5.81
N GLU A 327 -47.88 137.99 4.53
CA GLU A 327 -47.97 136.64 3.93
C GLU A 327 -46.69 136.13 3.25
N GLU A 328 -45.67 136.96 3.00
CA GLU A 328 -44.47 136.56 2.25
C GLU A 328 -43.36 135.90 3.11
N ARG A 329 -43.43 135.92 4.45
CA ARG A 329 -42.34 135.40 5.31
C ARG A 329 -42.44 133.91 5.67
N ARG A 330 -43.53 133.21 5.32
CA ARG A 330 -43.85 131.88 5.88
C ARG A 330 -43.44 130.68 5.01
N ILE A 331 -43.05 130.89 3.75
CA ILE A 331 -42.83 129.78 2.78
C ILE A 331 -41.36 129.29 2.72
N ASN A 332 -40.39 130.04 3.25
CA ASN A 332 -38.96 129.71 3.10
C ASN A 332 -38.34 128.77 4.18
N SER A 333 -39.14 128.11 5.04
CA SER A 333 -38.61 127.25 6.12
C SER A 333 -38.78 125.73 5.95
N MET A 334 -39.23 125.24 4.79
CA MET A 334 -39.57 123.81 4.58
C MET A 334 -38.61 123.01 3.67
N LEU A 335 -37.35 123.44 3.50
CA LEU A 335 -36.38 122.73 2.62
C LEU A 335 -34.99 122.57 3.25
N LYS A 336 -34.91 121.94 4.44
CA LYS A 336 -33.65 121.41 5.00
C LYS A 336 -33.86 120.12 5.81
N CYS A 337 -34.27 119.04 5.14
CA CYS A 337 -34.13 117.67 5.66
C CYS A 337 -33.90 116.69 4.49
N GLU A 338 -32.71 116.71 3.87
CA GLU A 338 -32.21 115.58 3.06
C GLU A 338 -31.17 114.83 3.89
N GLY A 339 -31.57 113.65 4.39
CA GLY A 339 -30.72 112.80 5.23
C GLY A 339 -31.15 111.34 5.27
N GLN A 340 -31.94 110.88 4.30
CA GLN A 340 -32.58 109.56 4.32
C GLN A 340 -32.01 108.54 3.32
N ASP A 341 -31.12 108.96 2.41
CA ASP A 341 -30.52 108.05 1.38
C ASP A 341 -29.19 107.41 1.79
N VAL A 342 -28.42 108.00 2.71
CA VAL A 342 -27.08 107.48 3.07
C VAL A 342 -27.14 106.27 4.01
N THR A 343 -28.22 106.10 4.78
CA THR A 343 -28.41 104.97 5.71
C THR A 343 -28.91 103.70 5.02
N ASN A 344 -29.70 103.83 3.95
CA ASN A 344 -30.22 102.70 3.20
C ASN A 344 -29.13 102.02 2.35
N VAL A 345 -28.27 102.79 1.69
CA VAL A 345 -27.17 102.25 0.87
C VAL A 345 -26.17 101.46 1.72
N ARG A 346 -25.79 101.95 2.91
CA ARG A 346 -24.89 101.22 3.83
C ARG A 346 -25.50 99.93 4.40
N ALA A 347 -26.81 99.92 4.66
CA ALA A 347 -27.49 98.72 5.14
C ALA A 347 -27.56 97.64 4.05
N GLU A 348 -27.66 98.05 2.78
CA GLU A 348 -27.75 97.15 1.63
C GLU A 348 -26.38 96.56 1.25
N GLU A 349 -25.31 97.36 1.29
CA GLU A 349 -23.92 96.90 1.13
C GLU A 349 -23.53 95.85 2.21
N ALA A 350 -23.95 96.06 3.47
CA ALA A 350 -23.70 95.12 4.56
C ALA A 350 -24.47 93.80 4.39
N ARG A 351 -25.68 93.81 3.80
CA ARG A 351 -26.45 92.60 3.47
C ARG A 351 -25.80 91.83 2.32
N GLN A 352 -25.38 92.52 1.26
CA GLN A 352 -24.72 91.88 0.12
C GLN A 352 -23.39 91.23 0.50
N ALA A 353 -22.59 91.86 1.36
CA ALA A 353 -21.34 91.28 1.86
C ALA A 353 -21.57 90.01 2.71
N ARG A 354 -22.64 89.97 3.53
CA ARG A 354 -23.01 88.77 4.29
C ARG A 354 -23.51 87.64 3.39
N ALA A 355 -24.36 87.95 2.41
CA ALA A 355 -24.86 86.98 1.45
C ALA A 355 -23.72 86.34 0.63
N ALA A 356 -22.73 87.12 0.19
CA ALA A 356 -21.56 86.61 -0.51
C ALA A 356 -20.69 85.69 0.38
N LYS A 357 -20.58 85.98 1.68
CA LYS A 357 -19.84 85.12 2.63
C LYS A 357 -20.55 83.79 2.88
N TYR A 358 -21.87 83.80 3.07
CA TYR A 358 -22.65 82.57 3.26
C TYR A 358 -22.67 81.70 2.00
N LYS A 359 -22.76 82.30 0.81
CA LYS A 359 -22.70 81.57 -0.46
C LYS A 359 -21.35 80.85 -0.66
N LYS A 360 -20.22 81.48 -0.30
CA LYS A 360 -18.90 80.83 -0.33
C LYS A 360 -18.81 79.63 0.62
N LEU A 361 -19.36 79.75 1.82
CA LEU A 361 -19.39 78.64 2.79
C LEU A 361 -20.30 77.49 2.33
N GLU A 362 -21.43 77.81 1.68
CA GLU A 362 -22.31 76.81 1.09
C GLU A 362 -21.62 76.06 -0.08
N ASP A 363 -20.93 76.79 -0.95
CA ASP A 363 -20.18 76.20 -2.07
C ASP A 363 -18.99 75.34 -1.59
N GLU A 364 -18.30 75.74 -0.52
CA GLU A 364 -17.23 74.94 0.12
C GLU A 364 -17.79 73.68 0.80
N ALA A 365 -18.91 73.78 1.53
CA ALA A 365 -19.58 72.63 2.12
C ALA A 365 -20.09 71.64 1.05
N ARG A 366 -20.61 72.15 -0.07
CA ARG A 366 -21.02 71.32 -1.22
C ARG A 366 -19.83 70.59 -1.82
N LYS A 367 -18.70 71.27 -2.08
CA LYS A 367 -17.49 70.64 -2.60
C LYS A 367 -16.95 69.55 -1.68
N ILE A 368 -16.86 69.80 -0.37
CA ILE A 368 -16.41 68.79 0.60
C ILE A 368 -17.32 67.56 0.58
N ASN A 369 -18.64 67.76 0.46
CA ASN A 369 -19.58 66.66 0.40
C ASN A 369 -19.47 65.87 -0.90
N GLU A 370 -19.29 66.54 -2.04
CA GLU A 370 -19.03 65.89 -3.35
C GLU A 370 -17.74 65.06 -3.33
N PHE A 371 -16.65 65.59 -2.74
CA PHE A 371 -15.40 64.83 -2.56
C PHE A 371 -15.58 63.62 -1.63
N ASN A 372 -16.34 63.76 -0.54
CA ASN A 372 -16.59 62.64 0.38
C ASN A 372 -17.46 61.55 -0.24
N VAL A 373 -18.43 61.90 -1.07
CA VAL A 373 -19.25 60.94 -1.82
C VAL A 373 -18.40 60.21 -2.87
N ALA A 374 -17.54 60.95 -3.58
CA ALA A 374 -16.62 60.36 -4.55
C ALA A 374 -15.59 59.41 -3.90
N ASP A 375 -15.01 59.78 -2.74
CA ASP A 375 -14.06 58.94 -2.00
C ASP A 375 -14.73 57.66 -1.45
N LYS A 376 -15.95 57.79 -0.90
CA LYS A 376 -16.73 56.62 -0.46
C LYS A 376 -17.07 55.68 -1.62
N PHE A 377 -17.44 56.23 -2.78
CA PHE A 377 -17.72 55.44 -3.97
C PHE A 377 -16.46 54.72 -4.46
N ALA A 378 -15.31 55.42 -4.52
CA ALA A 378 -14.04 54.85 -4.92
C ALA A 378 -13.60 53.70 -3.99
N ARG A 379 -13.70 53.87 -2.67
CA ARG A 379 -13.40 52.80 -1.70
C ARG A 379 -14.30 51.59 -1.87
N LYS A 380 -15.60 51.81 -2.02
CA LYS A 380 -16.57 50.73 -2.24
C LYS A 380 -16.28 49.98 -3.55
N THR A 381 -15.92 50.67 -4.63
CA THR A 381 -15.53 50.00 -5.88
C THR A 381 -14.24 49.19 -5.76
N VAL A 382 -13.28 49.63 -4.94
CA VAL A 382 -12.03 48.86 -4.69
C VAL A 382 -12.33 47.61 -3.86
N GLU A 383 -13.19 47.72 -2.85
CA GLU A 383 -13.65 46.59 -2.04
C GLU A 383 -14.40 45.55 -2.90
N GLU A 384 -15.37 46.00 -3.72
CA GLU A 384 -16.12 45.11 -4.62
C GLU A 384 -15.20 44.42 -5.65
N MET A 385 -14.18 45.13 -6.17
CA MET A 385 -13.19 44.53 -7.08
C MET A 385 -12.30 43.50 -6.38
N ALA A 386 -11.91 43.74 -5.13
CA ALA A 386 -11.13 42.79 -4.34
C ALA A 386 -11.94 41.51 -4.04
N ASP A 387 -13.23 41.65 -3.74
CA ASP A 387 -14.13 40.51 -3.54
C ASP A 387 -14.33 39.69 -4.82
N ILE A 388 -14.48 40.36 -5.98
CA ILE A 388 -14.56 39.69 -7.28
C ILE A 388 -13.27 38.91 -7.57
N GLU A 389 -12.10 39.50 -7.37
CA GLU A 389 -10.80 38.82 -7.56
C GLU A 389 -10.63 37.64 -6.60
N TYR A 390 -11.06 37.79 -5.35
CA TYR A 390 -11.01 36.72 -4.36
C TYR A 390 -11.90 35.53 -4.77
N HIS A 391 -13.14 35.80 -5.15
CA HIS A 391 -14.07 34.76 -5.60
C HIS A 391 -13.62 34.10 -6.91
N GLN A 392 -13.01 34.86 -7.83
CA GLN A 392 -12.46 34.30 -9.06
C GLN A 392 -11.29 33.36 -8.78
N LYS A 393 -10.40 33.69 -7.82
CA LYS A 393 -9.32 32.81 -7.38
C LYS A 393 -9.85 31.52 -6.76
N GLN A 394 -10.82 31.62 -5.85
CA GLN A 394 -11.45 30.44 -5.23
C GLN A 394 -12.09 29.51 -6.29
N HIS A 395 -12.81 30.09 -7.26
CA HIS A 395 -13.40 29.29 -8.33
C HIS A 395 -12.32 28.55 -9.16
N LEU A 396 -11.21 29.22 -9.50
CA LEU A 396 -10.11 28.59 -10.23
C LEU A 396 -9.40 27.51 -9.42
N GLU A 397 -9.25 27.68 -8.11
CA GLU A 397 -8.70 26.66 -7.21
C GLU A 397 -9.60 25.43 -7.17
N HIS A 398 -10.92 25.61 -6.97
CA HIS A 398 -11.86 24.48 -6.98
C HIS A 398 -11.91 23.74 -8.33
N VAL A 399 -11.83 24.46 -9.46
CA VAL A 399 -11.75 23.82 -10.78
C VAL A 399 -10.47 22.99 -10.91
N ARG A 400 -9.32 23.51 -10.46
CA ARG A 400 -8.05 22.79 -10.49
C ARG A 400 -8.05 21.56 -9.57
N GLU A 401 -8.61 21.68 -8.37
CA GLU A 401 -8.79 20.56 -7.45
C GLU A 401 -9.68 19.47 -8.07
N ALA A 402 -10.81 19.84 -8.66
CA ALA A 402 -11.72 18.91 -9.32
C ALA A 402 -11.07 18.22 -10.54
N GLU A 403 -10.29 18.95 -11.34
CA GLU A 403 -9.53 18.38 -12.47
C GLU A 403 -8.46 17.39 -11.97
N TYR A 404 -7.74 17.74 -10.91
CA TYR A 404 -6.74 16.87 -10.30
C TYR A 404 -7.36 15.59 -9.72
N GLU A 405 -8.47 15.70 -8.99
CA GLU A 405 -9.18 14.54 -8.45
C GLU A 405 -9.72 13.64 -9.57
N LYS A 406 -10.23 14.23 -10.66
CA LYS A 406 -10.69 13.47 -11.83
C LYS A 406 -9.53 12.73 -12.51
N MET A 407 -8.39 13.39 -12.72
CA MET A 407 -7.18 12.76 -13.27
C MET A 407 -6.72 11.60 -12.40
N LEU A 408 -6.64 11.79 -11.08
CA LEU A 408 -6.23 10.74 -10.14
C LEU A 408 -7.22 9.56 -10.11
N ALA A 409 -8.51 9.83 -10.25
CA ALA A 409 -9.54 8.80 -10.35
C ALA A 409 -9.43 8.02 -11.67
N ASP A 410 -9.15 8.69 -12.79
CA ASP A 410 -8.98 8.06 -14.09
C ASP A 410 -7.68 7.25 -14.18
N GLU A 411 -6.57 7.72 -13.58
CA GLU A 411 -5.34 6.95 -13.43
C GLU A 411 -5.57 5.66 -12.62
N LYS A 412 -6.23 5.75 -11.47
CA LYS A 412 -6.56 4.57 -10.65
C LYS A 412 -7.48 3.60 -11.39
N ARG A 413 -8.44 4.09 -12.17
CA ARG A 413 -9.30 3.23 -13.01
C ARG A 413 -8.50 2.57 -14.13
N ALA A 414 -7.58 3.29 -14.77
CA ALA A 414 -6.74 2.75 -15.82
C ALA A 414 -5.80 1.66 -15.28
N GLU A 415 -5.21 1.88 -14.11
CA GLU A 415 -4.36 0.90 -13.43
C GLU A 415 -5.17 -0.35 -13.01
N ALA A 416 -6.36 -0.17 -12.44
CA ALA A 416 -7.25 -1.28 -12.11
C ALA A 416 -7.66 -2.09 -13.35
N LYS A 417 -7.95 -1.42 -14.48
CA LYS A 417 -8.23 -2.10 -15.76
C LYS A 417 -7.01 -2.86 -16.28
N ARG A 418 -5.80 -2.31 -16.14
CA ARG A 418 -4.56 -2.98 -16.53
C ARG A 418 -4.33 -4.25 -15.72
N MET A 419 -4.44 -4.15 -14.39
CA MET A 419 -4.32 -5.31 -13.50
C MET A 419 -5.39 -6.38 -13.76
N ALA A 420 -6.63 -5.96 -14.03
CA ALA A 420 -7.70 -6.89 -14.42
C ALA A 420 -7.41 -7.59 -15.76
N ALA A 421 -6.83 -6.88 -16.75
CA ALA A 421 -6.44 -7.49 -18.01
C ALA A 421 -5.25 -8.44 -17.86
N GLU A 422 -4.25 -8.09 -17.04
CA GLU A 422 -3.10 -8.94 -16.71
C GLU A 422 -3.56 -10.24 -16.03
N THR A 423 -4.42 -10.15 -15.01
CA THR A 423 -4.96 -11.33 -14.31
C THR A 423 -5.84 -12.20 -15.21
N LEU A 424 -6.66 -11.61 -16.09
CA LEU A 424 -7.44 -12.37 -17.07
C LEU A 424 -6.54 -13.09 -18.08
N ASN A 425 -5.44 -12.48 -18.51
CA ASN A 425 -4.45 -13.12 -19.37
C ASN A 425 -3.74 -14.28 -18.66
N GLU A 426 -3.42 -14.14 -17.37
CA GLU A 426 -2.87 -15.24 -16.58
C GLU A 426 -3.87 -16.41 -16.44
N ILE A 427 -5.13 -16.11 -16.17
CA ILE A 427 -6.19 -17.12 -16.13
C ILE A 427 -6.33 -17.83 -17.48
N ALA A 428 -6.27 -17.08 -18.59
CA ALA A 428 -6.32 -17.65 -19.93
C ALA A 428 -5.12 -18.57 -20.22
N LYS A 429 -3.90 -18.17 -19.82
CA LYS A 429 -2.70 -19.02 -19.91
C LYS A 429 -2.84 -20.31 -19.10
N LEU A 430 -3.35 -20.22 -17.87
CA LEU A 430 -3.59 -21.38 -17.01
C LEU A 430 -4.68 -22.32 -17.58
N LYS A 431 -5.73 -21.76 -18.19
CA LYS A 431 -6.76 -22.56 -18.88
C LYS A 431 -6.19 -23.29 -20.09
N LEU A 432 -5.42 -22.60 -20.93
CA LEU A 432 -4.76 -23.19 -22.10
C LEU A 432 -3.80 -24.31 -21.66
N ALA A 433 -3.03 -24.11 -20.59
CA ALA A 433 -2.15 -25.14 -20.03
C ALA A 433 -2.92 -26.39 -19.59
N LYS A 434 -4.07 -26.22 -18.90
CA LYS A 434 -4.94 -27.33 -18.49
C LYS A 434 -5.58 -28.05 -19.68
N GLU A 435 -5.93 -27.34 -20.74
CA GLU A 435 -6.45 -27.96 -21.97
C GLU A 435 -5.38 -28.81 -22.65
N LYS A 436 -4.15 -28.30 -22.75
CA LYS A 436 -3.01 -29.04 -23.28
C LYS A 436 -2.68 -30.26 -22.44
N GLU A 437 -2.72 -30.15 -21.11
CA GLU A 437 -2.54 -31.29 -20.19
C GLU A 437 -3.59 -32.40 -20.44
N LYS A 438 -4.87 -32.03 -20.59
CA LYS A 438 -5.93 -32.99 -20.95
C LYS A 438 -5.75 -33.60 -22.33
N GLU A 439 -5.19 -32.86 -23.29
CA GLU A 439 -4.84 -33.42 -24.60
C GLU A 439 -3.73 -34.47 -24.47
N PHE A 440 -2.69 -34.19 -23.68
CA PHE A 440 -1.62 -35.15 -23.41
C PHE A 440 -2.14 -36.41 -22.70
N GLU A 441 -3.01 -36.25 -21.70
CA GLU A 441 -3.64 -37.38 -21.00
C GLU A 441 -4.40 -38.28 -21.99
N LYS A 442 -5.21 -37.69 -22.89
CA LYS A 442 -5.90 -38.45 -23.96
C LYS A 442 -4.94 -39.16 -24.92
N PHE A 443 -3.78 -38.59 -25.23
CA PHE A 443 -2.77 -39.26 -26.06
C PHE A 443 -2.10 -40.42 -25.33
N CYS A 444 -1.78 -40.25 -24.04
CA CYS A 444 -1.23 -41.31 -23.18
C CYS A 444 -2.23 -42.46 -23.01
N ASP A 445 -3.51 -42.17 -22.79
CA ASP A 445 -4.57 -43.17 -22.68
C ASP A 445 -4.73 -43.96 -23.98
N LYS A 446 -4.76 -43.27 -25.14
CA LYS A 446 -4.78 -43.93 -26.45
C LYS A 446 -3.55 -44.81 -26.65
N CYS A 447 -2.37 -44.32 -26.26
CA CYS A 447 -1.12 -45.09 -26.31
C CYS A 447 -1.19 -46.38 -25.47
N ALA A 448 -1.82 -46.34 -24.30
CA ALA A 448 -1.95 -47.49 -23.41
C ALA A 448 -2.88 -48.59 -23.98
N VAL A 449 -3.80 -48.25 -24.88
CA VAL A 449 -4.81 -49.16 -25.46
C VAL A 449 -4.44 -49.62 -26.88
N LEU A 450 -3.39 -49.07 -27.49
CA LEU A 450 -2.93 -49.46 -28.83
C LEU A 450 -2.67 -50.97 -28.94
N LYS A 451 -3.27 -51.58 -29.97
CA LYS A 451 -3.13 -53.01 -30.32
C LYS A 451 -2.63 -53.24 -31.75
N ASP A 452 -2.67 -52.22 -32.61
CA ASP A 452 -2.25 -52.28 -34.02
C ASP A 452 -1.06 -51.33 -34.27
N GLN A 453 -0.07 -51.80 -35.03
CA GLN A 453 1.10 -51.01 -35.43
C GLN A 453 0.75 -49.83 -36.34
N ARG A 454 -0.24 -49.97 -37.23
CA ARG A 454 -0.64 -48.86 -38.11
C ARG A 454 -1.19 -47.68 -37.31
N GLU A 455 -2.05 -47.97 -36.33
CA GLU A 455 -2.59 -46.96 -35.43
C GLU A 455 -1.51 -46.29 -34.57
N ALA A 456 -0.49 -47.05 -34.15
CA ALA A 456 0.65 -46.51 -33.40
C ALA A 456 1.48 -45.52 -34.23
N ARG A 457 1.76 -45.85 -35.50
CA ARG A 457 2.48 -44.94 -36.42
C ARG A 457 1.69 -43.67 -36.73
N ASP A 458 0.37 -43.80 -36.94
CA ASP A 458 -0.51 -42.65 -37.16
C ASP A 458 -0.63 -41.76 -35.91
N LEU A 459 -0.55 -42.33 -34.70
CA LEU A 459 -0.53 -41.56 -33.46
C LEU A 459 0.79 -40.79 -33.31
N VAL A 460 1.92 -41.41 -33.63
CA VAL A 460 3.24 -40.77 -33.63
C VAL A 460 3.27 -39.60 -34.62
N GLU A 461 2.76 -39.80 -35.83
CA GLU A 461 2.76 -38.75 -36.86
C GLU A 461 1.88 -37.55 -36.46
N ARG A 462 0.72 -37.81 -35.84
CA ARG A 462 -0.14 -36.77 -35.27
C ARG A 462 0.53 -36.01 -34.13
N CYS A 463 1.17 -36.70 -33.19
CA CYS A 463 1.93 -36.04 -32.12
C CYS A 463 3.10 -35.22 -32.68
N ARG A 464 3.73 -35.65 -33.78
CA ARG A 464 4.82 -34.93 -34.45
C ARG A 464 4.35 -33.63 -35.09
N LYS A 465 3.25 -33.68 -35.84
CA LYS A 465 2.62 -32.50 -36.46
C LYS A 465 2.15 -31.49 -35.40
N MET A 466 1.58 -31.96 -34.30
CA MET A 466 1.19 -31.12 -33.16
C MET A 466 2.41 -30.48 -32.47
N ALA A 467 3.52 -31.21 -32.33
CA ALA A 467 4.75 -30.69 -31.74
C ALA A 467 5.46 -29.64 -32.62
N GLU A 468 5.36 -29.77 -33.94
CA GLU A 468 5.91 -28.81 -34.92
C GLU A 468 5.09 -27.51 -34.98
N ALA A 469 3.78 -27.59 -34.77
CA ALA A 469 2.90 -26.43 -34.72
C ALA A 469 3.04 -25.60 -33.43
N GLU A 470 3.67 -26.14 -32.39
CA GLU A 470 3.70 -25.51 -31.08
C GLU A 470 4.95 -24.63 -30.86
N GLU A 471 4.74 -23.40 -30.42
CA GLU A 471 5.81 -22.42 -30.17
C GLU A 471 6.52 -22.62 -28.82
N ASP A 472 5.86 -23.23 -27.82
CA ASP A 472 6.42 -23.46 -26.48
C ASP A 472 7.34 -24.70 -26.43
N GLU A 473 8.60 -24.47 -26.09
CA GLU A 473 9.64 -25.49 -26.00
C GLU A 473 9.41 -26.53 -24.88
N ARG A 474 8.66 -26.20 -23.83
CA ARG A 474 8.28 -27.18 -22.78
C ARG A 474 7.22 -28.15 -23.28
N VAL A 475 6.23 -27.64 -24.00
CA VAL A 475 5.16 -28.45 -24.61
C VAL A 475 5.74 -29.35 -25.71
N ARG A 476 6.68 -28.84 -26.50
CA ARG A 476 7.40 -29.63 -27.51
C ARG A 476 8.19 -30.80 -26.90
N ARG A 477 8.82 -30.59 -25.73
CA ARG A 477 9.49 -31.64 -24.96
C ARG A 477 8.51 -32.69 -24.42
N ALA A 478 7.32 -32.29 -23.97
CA ALA A 478 6.29 -33.22 -23.54
C ALA A 478 5.81 -34.12 -24.69
N TYR A 479 5.56 -33.57 -25.88
CA TYR A 479 5.24 -34.38 -27.07
C TYR A 479 6.35 -35.36 -27.45
N ALA A 480 7.62 -34.99 -27.29
CA ALA A 480 8.75 -35.89 -27.55
C ALA A 480 8.75 -37.11 -26.62
N ILE A 481 8.37 -36.94 -25.35
CA ILE A 481 8.23 -38.05 -24.38
C ILE A 481 7.08 -38.97 -24.79
N VAL A 482 5.92 -38.41 -25.15
CA VAL A 482 4.75 -39.18 -25.61
C VAL A 482 5.08 -39.98 -26.88
N ILE A 483 5.75 -39.35 -27.86
CA ILE A 483 6.21 -40.02 -29.09
C ILE A 483 7.16 -41.17 -28.76
N ARG A 484 8.08 -40.99 -27.80
CA ARG A 484 9.01 -42.04 -27.38
C ARG A 484 8.26 -43.23 -26.78
N ASP A 485 7.25 -42.99 -25.97
CA ASP A 485 6.51 -44.04 -25.29
C ASP A 485 5.55 -44.78 -26.25
N ILE A 486 4.96 -44.09 -27.23
CA ILE A 486 4.23 -44.74 -28.34
C ILE A 486 5.18 -45.63 -29.17
N ASN A 487 6.38 -45.17 -29.49
CA ASN A 487 7.37 -45.97 -30.23
C ASN A 487 7.85 -47.20 -29.45
N LYS A 488 7.94 -47.13 -28.11
CA LYS A 488 8.21 -48.31 -27.28
C LYS A 488 7.05 -49.31 -27.35
N ARG A 489 5.80 -48.82 -27.34
CA ARG A 489 4.59 -49.63 -27.47
C ARG A 489 4.51 -50.29 -28.85
N ASP A 490 4.78 -49.57 -29.93
CA ASP A 490 4.83 -50.10 -31.31
C ASP A 490 5.83 -51.28 -31.42
N ARG A 491 7.03 -51.13 -30.83
CA ARG A 491 8.01 -52.22 -30.74
C ARG A 491 7.48 -53.44 -29.98
N CYS A 492 6.76 -53.24 -28.89
CA CYS A 492 6.13 -54.32 -28.12
C CYS A 492 4.94 -54.98 -28.84
N ILE A 493 4.22 -54.27 -29.71
CA ILE A 493 3.14 -54.85 -30.55
C ILE A 493 3.72 -55.61 -31.74
N SER A 494 4.89 -55.17 -32.23
CA SER A 494 5.61 -55.78 -33.37
C SER A 494 6.32 -57.10 -33.05
N TRP A 495 6.51 -57.38 -31.76
CA TRP A 495 7.06 -58.60 -31.20
C TRP A 495 5.93 -59.50 -30.74
#